data_AF-F5NUG4-F1
#
_entry.id   AF-F5NUG4-F1
#
_cell.length_a   1.000
_cell.length_b   1.000
_cell.length_c   1.000
_cell.angle_alpha   90.00
_cell.angle_beta   90.00
_cell.angle_gamma   90.00
#
_symmetry.space_group_name_H-M   'P 1'
#
loop_
_entity.id
_entity.type
_entity.pdbx_description
1 polymer ?
#
loop_
_entity_poly.entity_id
_entity_poly.type
_entity_poly.pdbx_seq_one_letter_code
_entity_poly.pdbx_strand_id
1 'polypeptide(L)'
;MKIISFVLPCLLVLAGCSTPSQPEAPKPPQIGMANPASVYCQQKGGTLIPVQTAQGVSNNCKLPGGETIDEWALWRRDHPAGEK
;
A
#
# COMPACT_ATOMS: atom_id res chain seq x y z
N MET A 1 -4.70 -70.88 29.40
CA MET A 1 -5.46 -70.16 28.35
C MET A 1 -4.83 -68.79 28.17
N LYS A 2 -4.70 -68.33 26.93
CA LYS A 2 -3.83 -67.23 26.48
C LYS A 2 -4.70 -65.99 26.23
N ILE A 3 -4.35 -64.86 26.83
CA ILE A 3 -4.88 -63.51 26.53
C ILE A 3 -3.70 -62.56 26.73
N ILE A 4 -2.78 -62.52 25.77
CA ILE A 4 -2.65 -61.49 24.71
C ILE A 4 -2.46 -60.09 25.32
N SER A 5 -1.20 -59.64 25.33
CA SER A 5 -0.80 -58.26 25.50
C SER A 5 -1.47 -57.38 24.47
N PHE A 6 -2.06 -56.25 24.87
CA PHE A 6 -2.16 -55.08 24.01
C PHE A 6 -1.97 -53.82 24.84
N VAL A 7 -0.78 -53.24 24.69
CA VAL A 7 -0.44 -51.88 25.09
C VAL A 7 -1.44 -50.97 24.39
N LEU A 8 -2.38 -50.37 25.13
CA LEU A 8 -3.30 -49.39 24.58
C LEU A 8 -2.74 -48.00 24.92
N PRO A 9 -2.13 -47.29 23.96
CA PRO A 9 -1.71 -45.91 24.17
C PRO A 9 -2.98 -45.07 24.32
N CYS A 10 -3.03 -44.28 25.39
CA CYS A 10 -4.07 -43.28 25.58
C CYS A 10 -3.99 -42.29 24.41
N LEU A 11 -4.92 -42.41 23.44
CA LEU A 11 -5.03 -41.47 22.34
C LEU A 11 -5.28 -40.08 22.92
N LEU A 12 -4.26 -39.23 22.80
CA LEU A 12 -4.37 -37.78 22.94
C LEU A 12 -5.31 -37.27 21.85
N VAL A 13 -6.57 -37.05 22.20
CA VAL A 13 -7.50 -36.30 21.34
C VAL A 13 -7.17 -34.81 21.52
N LEU A 14 -6.27 -34.29 20.70
CA LEU A 14 -6.17 -32.84 20.49
C LEU A 14 -7.45 -32.41 19.75
N ALA A 15 -8.41 -31.88 20.50
CA ALA A 15 -9.52 -31.13 19.93
C ALA A 15 -8.95 -29.87 19.25
N GLY A 16 -8.80 -29.91 17.92
CA GLY A 16 -8.45 -28.73 17.13
C GLY A 16 -9.64 -27.78 17.07
N CYS A 17 -9.44 -26.52 17.48
CA CYS A 17 -10.40 -25.46 17.23
C CYS A 17 -10.55 -25.25 15.71
N SER A 18 -11.66 -25.68 15.13
CA SER A 18 -12.08 -25.20 13.81
C SER A 18 -12.57 -23.77 13.99
N THR A 19 -11.75 -22.79 13.64
CA THR A 19 -12.17 -21.39 13.51
C THR A 19 -13.27 -21.35 12.45
N PRO A 20 -14.48 -20.85 12.76
CA PRO A 20 -15.48 -20.59 11.73
C PRO A 20 -14.85 -19.65 10.70
N SER A 21 -14.96 -20.00 9.42
CA SER A 21 -14.52 -19.17 8.30
C SER A 21 -15.17 -17.80 8.42
N GLN A 22 -14.44 -16.84 8.97
CA GLN A 22 -14.84 -15.45 9.00
C GLN A 22 -15.04 -15.01 7.53
N PRO A 23 -16.11 -14.29 7.19
CA PRO A 23 -16.25 -13.72 5.85
C PRO A 23 -14.97 -12.96 5.53
N GLU A 24 -14.30 -13.37 4.46
CA GLU A 24 -13.09 -12.72 3.98
C GLU A 24 -13.38 -11.23 3.87
N ALA A 25 -12.69 -10.41 4.67
CA ALA A 25 -12.84 -8.96 4.57
C ALA A 25 -12.54 -8.55 3.12
N PRO A 26 -13.30 -7.60 2.53
CA PRO A 26 -13.03 -7.13 1.18
C PRO A 26 -11.55 -6.75 1.07
N LYS A 27 -10.86 -7.32 0.07
CA LYS A 27 -9.46 -6.96 -0.20
C LYS A 27 -9.38 -5.44 -0.33
N PRO A 28 -8.43 -4.78 0.35
CA PRO A 28 -8.27 -3.35 0.23
C PRO A 28 -8.10 -2.98 -1.25
N PRO A 29 -8.66 -1.84 -1.68
CA PRO A 29 -8.56 -1.42 -3.06
C PRO A 29 -7.09 -1.40 -3.49
N GLN A 30 -6.81 -1.92 -4.68
CA GLN A 30 -5.49 -1.83 -5.28
C GLN A 30 -5.16 -0.34 -5.41
N ILE A 31 -4.25 0.15 -4.59
CA ILE A 31 -3.73 1.51 -4.69
C ILE A 31 -3.11 1.60 -6.09
N GLY A 32 -3.63 2.50 -6.93
CA GLY A 32 -3.15 2.66 -8.30
C GLY A 32 -1.65 2.99 -8.37
N MET A 33 -1.09 2.97 -9.59
CA MET A 33 0.28 3.44 -9.82
C MET A 33 0.51 4.82 -9.17
N ALA A 34 1.69 5.02 -8.59
CA ALA A 34 2.05 6.30 -7.98
C ALA A 34 1.99 7.42 -9.02
N ASN A 35 1.51 8.59 -8.61
CA ASN A 35 1.53 9.78 -9.46
C ASN A 35 3.00 10.20 -9.69
N PRO A 36 3.49 10.25 -10.94
CA PRO A 36 4.88 10.56 -11.23
C PRO A 36 5.29 11.97 -10.76
N ALA A 37 4.39 12.95 -10.85
CA ALA A 37 4.63 14.30 -10.36
C ALA A 37 4.80 14.32 -8.82
N SER A 38 3.98 13.54 -8.11
CA SER A 38 4.08 13.42 -6.66
C SER A 38 5.39 12.75 -6.22
N VAL A 39 5.77 11.67 -6.90
CA VAL A 39 7.04 10.97 -6.68
C VAL A 39 8.22 11.91 -6.92
N TYR A 40 8.16 12.71 -7.97
CA TYR A 40 9.23 13.65 -8.30
C TYR A 40 9.38 14.76 -7.27
N CYS A 41 8.27 15.31 -6.77
CA CYS A 41 8.34 16.27 -5.67
C CYS A 41 9.15 15.71 -4.49
N GLN A 42 8.87 14.46 -4.09
CA GLN A 42 9.59 13.79 -3.01
C GLN A 42 11.06 13.55 -3.37
N GLN A 43 11.37 13.17 -4.61
CA GLN A 43 12.76 13.01 -5.08
C GLN A 43 13.56 14.31 -5.03
N LYS A 44 12.91 15.47 -5.19
CA LYS A 44 13.52 16.80 -5.02
C LYS A 44 13.64 17.23 -3.55
N GLY A 45 13.32 16.34 -2.61
CA GLY A 45 13.28 16.62 -1.18
C GLY A 45 12.09 17.50 -0.78
N GLY A 46 11.09 17.65 -1.65
CA GLY A 46 9.91 18.45 -1.38
C GLY A 46 8.83 17.70 -0.61
N THR A 47 7.90 18.47 -0.05
CA THR A 47 6.71 17.97 0.64
C THR A 47 5.46 18.22 -0.20
N LEU A 48 4.61 17.21 -0.32
CA LEU A 48 3.31 17.32 -1.00
C LEU A 48 2.31 18.02 -0.09
N ILE A 49 1.63 19.03 -0.65
CA ILE A 49 0.56 19.78 -0.01
C ILE A 49 -0.71 19.52 -0.83
N PRO A 50 -1.70 18.78 -0.29
CA PRO A 50 -2.93 18.50 -1.03
C PRO A 50 -3.73 19.78 -1.26
N VAL A 51 -4.27 19.91 -2.47
CA VAL A 51 -5.06 21.04 -2.93
C VAL A 51 -6.35 20.52 -3.57
N GLN A 52 -7.49 21.06 -3.12
CA GLN A 52 -8.77 20.75 -3.75
C GLN A 52 -8.89 21.51 -5.07
N THR A 53 -9.16 20.78 -6.14
CA THR A 53 -9.42 21.31 -7.49
C THR A 53 -10.80 20.88 -7.97
N ALA A 54 -11.27 21.46 -9.08
CA ALA A 54 -12.53 21.05 -9.72
C ALA A 54 -12.49 19.59 -10.22
N GLN A 55 -11.28 19.05 -10.47
CA GLN A 55 -11.05 17.70 -10.99
C GLN A 55 -10.80 16.66 -9.89
N GLY A 56 -10.80 17.08 -8.61
CA GLY A 56 -10.45 16.24 -7.47
C GLY A 56 -9.31 16.84 -6.65
N VAL A 57 -8.54 16.00 -5.97
CA VAL A 57 -7.38 16.45 -5.18
C VAL A 57 -6.12 16.37 -6.03
N SER A 58 -5.40 17.49 -6.14
CA SER A 58 -4.03 17.59 -6.68
C SER A 58 -3.05 17.91 -5.55
N ASN A 59 -1.75 18.02 -5.83
CA ASN A 59 -0.79 18.54 -4.85
C ASN A 59 0.03 19.71 -5.39
N ASN A 60 0.34 20.64 -4.49
CA ASN A 60 1.50 21.50 -4.64
C ASN A 60 2.73 20.81 -4.04
N CYS A 61 3.89 21.01 -4.64
CA CYS A 61 5.19 20.64 -4.09
C CYS A 61 5.84 21.84 -3.40
N LYS A 62 6.09 21.72 -2.09
CA LYS A 62 6.93 22.67 -1.35
C LYS A 62 8.37 22.15 -1.32
N LEU A 63 9.26 22.82 -2.06
CA LEU A 63 10.66 22.46 -2.20
C LEU A 63 11.51 22.98 -1.02
N PRO A 64 12.68 22.37 -0.74
CA PRO A 64 13.59 22.81 0.33
C PRO A 64 14.04 24.27 0.21
N GLY A 65 14.12 24.81 -1.01
CA GLY A 65 14.45 26.21 -1.27
C GLY A 65 13.32 27.21 -0.96
N GLY A 66 12.17 26.73 -0.47
CA GLY A 66 11.01 27.56 -0.13
C GLY A 66 10.01 27.77 -1.28
N GLU A 67 10.37 27.43 -2.51
CA GLU A 67 9.44 27.43 -3.66
C GLU A 67 8.26 26.48 -3.40
N THR A 68 7.04 26.96 -3.65
CA THR A 68 5.84 26.12 -3.70
C THR A 68 5.24 26.22 -5.09
N ILE A 69 5.10 25.09 -5.77
CA ILE A 69 4.71 25.00 -7.18
C ILE A 69 3.76 23.82 -7.37
N ASP A 70 2.81 23.89 -8.30
CA ASP A 70 1.97 22.73 -8.68
C ASP A 70 2.85 21.54 -9.08
N GLU A 71 2.50 20.32 -8.64
CA GLU A 71 3.34 19.14 -8.85
C GLU A 71 3.53 18.82 -10.35
N TRP A 72 2.51 19.04 -11.18
CA TRP A 72 2.59 18.82 -12.63
C TRP A 72 3.34 19.93 -13.36
N ALA A 73 3.31 21.16 -12.85
CA ALA A 73 4.16 22.24 -13.32
C ALA A 73 5.64 21.93 -13.04
N LEU A 74 5.97 21.47 -11.83
CA LEU A 74 7.33 21.02 -11.49
C LEU A 74 7.79 19.86 -12.38
N TRP A 75 6.96 18.83 -12.54
CA TRP A 75 7.28 17.67 -13.39
C TRP A 75 7.59 18.10 -14.83
N ARG A 76 6.72 18.90 -15.45
CA ARG A 76 6.90 19.35 -16.84
C ARG A 76 8.07 20.31 -17.03
N ARG A 77 8.38 21.14 -16.03
CA ARG A 77 9.55 22.04 -16.05
C ARG A 77 10.84 21.24 -16.18
N ASP A 78 10.95 20.16 -15.40
CA ASP A 78 12.19 19.36 -15.32
C ASP A 78 12.17 18.15 -16.30
N HIS A 79 11.02 17.85 -16.93
CA HIS A 79 10.83 16.86 -17.99
C HIS A 79 10.17 17.50 -19.23
N PRO A 80 10.84 18.45 -19.91
CA PRO A 80 10.31 19.00 -21.14
C PRO A 80 10.13 17.87 -22.17
N ALA A 81 8.96 17.81 -22.79
CA ALA A 81 8.76 16.93 -23.93
C ALA A 81 9.75 17.37 -25.00
N GLY A 82 10.68 16.48 -25.37
CA GLY A 82 11.81 16.79 -26.24
C GLY A 82 11.42 17.67 -27.42
N GLU A 83 12.18 18.76 -27.54
CA GLU A 83 12.35 19.54 -28.75
C GLU A 83 12.47 18.57 -29.94
N LYS A 84 11.56 18.71 -30.92
CA LYS A 84 11.75 18.11 -32.25
C LYS A 84 12.47 19.11 -33.12
#